data_AF-A0A813DRV5-F1
#
_entry.id   AF-A0A813DRV5-F1
#
_cell.length_a   1.000
_cell.length_b   1.000
_cell.length_c   1.000
_cell.angle_alpha   90.00
_cell.angle_beta   90.00
_cell.angle_gamma   90.00
#
_symmetry.space_group_name_H-M   'P 1'
#
loop_
_entity.id
_entity.type
_entity.pdbx_description
1 polymer ?
#
loop_
_entity_poly.entity_id
_entity_poly.type
_entity_poly.pdbx_seq_one_letter_code
_entity_poly.pdbx_strand_id
1 'polypeptide(L)'
;GGGPDGKPVVLSKTTKALDIPYASCFLVHHQHVFSEEDNSSPDVGNVAGPRTVMVDNLIGVAWSGRCMVKSIVERSSRAETVTGSKEFISLLWDALQTPPPASVISSTIAAA
;
A
#
# COMPACT_ATOMS: atom_id res chain seq x y z
N GLY A 1 4.65 -12.42 -7.61
CA GLY A 1 6.11 -12.48 -7.58
C GLY A 1 6.58 -12.20 -6.18
N GLY A 2 7.10 -13.20 -5.47
CA GLY A 2 7.77 -13.01 -4.19
C GLY A 2 9.26 -12.80 -4.45
N GLY A 3 9.78 -11.64 -4.08
CA GLY A 3 11.21 -11.36 -4.15
C GLY A 3 11.97 -12.04 -3.01
N PRO A 4 13.27 -12.31 -3.18
CA PRO A 4 14.10 -12.95 -2.15
C PRO A 4 14.38 -11.97 -0.99
N ASP A 5 14.52 -12.52 0.23
CA ASP A 5 15.25 -11.94 1.38
C ASP A 5 14.57 -10.93 2.32
N GLY A 6 13.29 -11.12 2.70
CA GLY A 6 12.69 -10.31 3.78
C GLY A 6 12.66 -8.80 3.53
N LYS A 7 12.91 -8.38 2.28
CA LYS A 7 12.91 -6.98 1.88
C LYS A 7 11.48 -6.49 1.76
N PRO A 8 11.16 -5.30 2.26
CA PRO A 8 9.81 -4.79 2.19
C PRO A 8 9.40 -4.57 0.73
N VAL A 9 8.17 -4.95 0.40
CA VAL A 9 7.55 -4.63 -0.89
C VAL A 9 6.99 -3.23 -0.77
N VAL A 10 7.35 -2.35 -1.71
CA VAL A 10 6.90 -0.96 -1.71
C VAL A 10 6.02 -0.71 -2.92
N LEU A 11 4.76 -0.33 -2.68
CA LEU A 11 3.85 0.17 -3.69
C LEU A 11 3.77 1.68 -3.57
N SER A 12 4.30 2.39 -4.57
CA SER A 12 4.24 3.86 -4.64
C SER A 12 3.24 4.31 -5.69
N LYS A 13 2.40 5.28 -5.33
CA LYS A 13 1.42 5.92 -6.20
C LYS A 13 1.57 7.43 -6.10
N THR A 14 1.52 8.11 -7.24
CA THR A 14 1.42 9.57 -7.28
C THR A 14 0.10 9.96 -7.92
N THR A 15 -0.65 10.81 -7.23
CA THR A 15 -1.97 11.27 -7.65
C THR A 15 -1.91 12.76 -7.95
N LYS A 16 -2.54 13.16 -9.06
CA LYS A 16 -2.71 14.56 -9.44
C LYS A 16 -4.20 14.86 -9.54
N ALA A 17 -4.67 15.86 -8.81
CA ALA A 17 -6.02 16.38 -8.99
C ALA A 17 -6.07 17.26 -10.25
N LEU A 18 -7.21 17.31 -10.93
CA LEU A 18 -7.35 18.03 -12.21
C LEU A 18 -8.39 19.16 -12.16
N ASP A 19 -9.31 19.09 -11.22
CA ASP A 19 -10.57 19.82 -11.19
C ASP A 19 -10.78 20.66 -9.92
N ILE A 20 -9.75 20.77 -9.08
CA ILE A 20 -9.78 21.57 -7.84
C ILE A 20 -8.90 22.81 -7.94
N PRO A 21 -9.17 23.86 -7.13
CA PRO A 21 -8.27 24.99 -7.01
C PRO A 21 -6.84 24.57 -6.67
N TYR A 22 -5.85 25.21 -7.29
CA TYR A 22 -4.42 24.93 -7.10
C TYR A 22 -3.98 23.49 -7.48
N ALA A 23 -4.79 22.74 -8.23
CA ALA A 23 -4.48 21.39 -8.73
C ALA A 23 -3.11 21.26 -9.42
N SER A 24 -2.64 22.32 -10.09
CA SER A 24 -1.33 22.33 -10.76
C SER A 24 -0.15 22.60 -9.81
N CYS A 25 -0.42 23.03 -8.57
CA CYS A 25 0.59 23.45 -7.60
C CYS A 25 1.06 22.34 -6.66
N PHE A 26 0.47 21.14 -6.74
CA PHE A 26 0.87 20.02 -5.90
C PHE A 26 0.61 18.65 -6.53
N LEU A 27 1.28 17.64 -5.97
CA LEU A 27 1.05 16.22 -6.21
C LEU A 27 0.91 15.51 -4.87
N VAL A 28 0.09 14.47 -4.79
CA VAL A 28 -0.05 13.65 -3.59
C VAL A 28 0.69 12.34 -3.81
N HIS A 29 1.66 12.04 -2.96
CA HIS A 29 2.39 10.78 -2.96
C HIS A 29 1.79 9.87 -1.90
N HIS A 30 1.49 8.64 -2.31
CA HIS A 30 1.07 7.56 -1.45
C HIS A 30 2.11 6.45 -1.55
N GLN A 31 2.46 5.85 -0.42
CA GLN A 31 3.36 4.72 -0.39
C GLN A 31 2.83 3.70 0.61
N HIS A 32 2.64 2.47 0.15
CA HIS A 32 2.28 1.32 0.96
C HIS A 32 3.53 0.44 1.07
N VAL A 33 4.04 0.27 2.29
CA VAL A 33 5.21 -0.55 2.56
C VAL A 33 4.75 -1.81 3.27
N PHE A 34 4.93 -2.96 2.62
CA PHE A 34 4.60 -4.27 3.15
C PHE A 34 5.88 -4.90 3.68
N SER A 35 5.92 -5.20 4.97
CA SER A 35 7.04 -5.87 5.63
C SER A 35 6.56 -7.13 6.34
N GLU A 36 7.39 -8.16 6.37
CA GLU A 36 7.14 -9.36 7.18
C GLU A 36 7.47 -9.02 8.63
N GLU A 37 6.58 -9.39 9.56
CA GLU A 37 6.84 -9.29 10.99
C GLU A 37 7.52 -10.57 11.47
N ASP A 38 8.70 -10.44 12.06
CA ASP A 38 9.43 -11.58 12.64
C ASP A 38 8.70 -12.06 13.90
N ASN A 39 7.87 -13.10 13.74
CA ASN A 39 7.19 -13.78 14.83
C ASN A 39 8.10 -14.77 15.59
N SER A 40 9.41 -14.49 15.69
CA SER A 40 10.36 -15.32 16.42
C SER A 40 10.21 -15.12 17.93
N SER A 41 9.17 -15.71 18.53
CA SER A 41 9.12 -15.98 19.96
C SER A 41 10.09 -17.13 20.30
N PRO A 42 11.03 -16.97 21.24
CA PRO A 42 12.10 -17.95 21.47
C PRO A 42 11.70 -19.20 22.27
N ASP A 43 10.45 -19.39 22.68
CA ASP A 43 10.17 -20.31 23.82
C ASP A 43 9.32 -21.57 23.58
N VAL A 44 8.83 -21.89 22.38
CA VAL A 44 8.16 -23.20 22.17
C VAL A 44 8.47 -23.74 20.77
N GLY A 45 9.11 -24.91 20.74
CA GLY A 45 9.72 -25.56 19.57
C GLY A 45 9.07 -25.34 18.21
N ASN A 46 9.85 -24.82 17.27
CA ASN A 46 9.86 -25.08 15.82
C ASN A 46 8.52 -25.29 15.07
N VAL A 47 7.41 -24.74 15.54
CA VAL A 47 6.21 -24.56 14.73
C VAL A 47 6.29 -23.15 14.18
N ALA A 48 6.59 -23.02 12.89
CA ALA A 48 6.54 -21.73 12.20
C ALA A 48 5.15 -21.12 12.42
N GLY A 49 5.08 -20.12 13.28
CA GLY A 49 3.85 -19.37 13.53
C GLY A 49 3.32 -18.75 12.24
N PRO A 50 2.06 -18.30 12.22
CA PRO A 50 1.53 -17.58 11.06
C PRO A 50 2.44 -16.39 10.74
N ARG A 51 2.82 -16.25 9.47
CA ARG A 51 3.57 -15.08 9.00
C ARG A 51 2.62 -13.89 8.97
N THR A 52 2.90 -12.88 9.80
CA THR A 52 2.15 -11.63 9.78
C THR A 52 2.82 -10.65 8.81
N VAL A 53 2.01 -9.94 8.03
CA VAL A 53 2.50 -8.86 7.16
C VAL A 53 2.01 -7.53 7.75
N MET A 54 2.95 -6.65 8.05
CA MET A 54 2.67 -5.26 8.41
C MET A 54 2.55 -4.40 7.16
N VAL A 55 1.66 -3.41 7.22
CA VAL A 55 1.45 -2.46 6.12
C VAL A 55 1.55 -1.03 6.66
N ASP A 56 2.62 -0.33 6.32
CA ASP A 56 2.78 1.09 6.60
C ASP A 56 2.22 1.93 5.44
N ASN A 57 1.27 2.81 5.76
CA ASN A 57 0.65 3.71 4.79
C ASN A 57 1.20 5.13 4.99
N LEU A 58 2.04 5.57 4.05
CA LEU A 58 2.68 6.88 4.06
C LEU A 58 1.98 7.80 3.04
N ILE A 59 1.76 9.04 3.44
CA ILE A 59 1.25 10.10 2.57
C ILE A 59 2.09 11.37 2.66
N GLY A 60 2.41 11.93 1.50
CA GLY A 60 3.08 13.22 1.37
C GLY A 60 2.43 14.09 0.31
N VAL A 61 2.57 15.41 0.44
CA VAL A 61 2.18 16.37 -0.59
C VAL A 61 3.43 17.07 -1.10
N ALA A 62 3.75 16.88 -2.38
CA ALA A 62 4.83 17.58 -3.04
C ALA A 62 4.31 18.88 -3.64
N TRP A 63 4.85 20.01 -3.20
CA TRP A 63 4.45 21.34 -3.64
C TRP A 63 5.33 21.83 -4.79
N SER A 64 4.74 22.12 -5.95
CA SER A 64 5.42 22.71 -7.11
C SER A 64 5.19 24.21 -7.24
N GLY A 65 4.19 24.76 -6.54
CA GLY A 65 3.79 26.16 -6.64
C GLY A 65 3.38 26.81 -5.32
N ARG A 66 3.08 28.11 -5.39
CA ARG A 66 2.49 28.85 -4.26
C ARG A 66 1.02 28.49 -4.14
N CYS A 67 0.58 28.17 -2.93
CA CYS A 67 -0.79 27.83 -2.60
C CYS A 67 -1.12 28.48 -1.25
N MET A 68 -2.26 29.17 -1.15
CA MET A 68 -2.68 29.82 0.10
C MET A 68 -3.37 28.85 1.07
N VAL A 69 -3.74 27.67 0.60
CA VAL A 69 -4.55 26.68 1.33
C VAL A 69 -3.79 25.38 1.59
N LYS A 70 -2.46 25.44 1.73
CA LYS A 70 -1.61 24.24 1.91
C LYS A 70 -2.07 23.33 3.05
N SER A 71 -2.36 23.92 4.20
CA SER A 71 -2.79 23.20 5.39
C SER A 71 -4.14 22.49 5.20
N ILE A 72 -5.04 23.07 4.41
CA ILE A 72 -6.34 22.49 4.06
C ILE A 72 -6.11 21.29 3.15
N VAL A 73 -5.34 21.45 2.07
CA VAL A 73 -5.02 20.37 1.13
C VAL A 73 -4.37 19.19 1.86
N GLU A 74 -3.33 19.44 2.65
CA GLU A 74 -2.65 18.37 3.40
C GLU A 74 -3.56 17.66 4.39
N ARG A 75 -4.44 18.40 5.08
CA ARG A 75 -5.38 17.81 6.03
C ARG A 75 -6.44 16.96 5.32
N SER A 76 -7.02 17.46 4.24
CA SER A 76 -8.01 16.72 3.46
C SER A 76 -7.39 15.45 2.84
N SER A 77 -6.21 15.57 2.22
CA SER A 77 -5.53 14.40 1.63
C SER A 77 -5.18 13.35 2.68
N ARG A 78 -4.74 13.75 3.88
CA ARG A 78 -4.51 12.81 5.00
C ARG A 78 -5.80 12.13 5.45
N ALA A 79 -6.88 12.90 5.65
CA ALA A 79 -8.16 12.37 6.11
C ALA A 79 -8.74 11.34 5.13
N GLU A 80 -8.75 11.66 3.83
CA GLU A 80 -9.20 10.76 2.77
C GLU A 80 -8.34 9.49 2.69
N THR A 81 -7.03 9.63 2.84
CA THR A 81 -6.10 8.49 2.79
C THR A 81 -6.32 7.54 3.94
N VAL A 82 -6.63 8.02 5.15
CA VAL A 82 -6.96 7.16 6.29
C VAL A 82 -8.22 6.34 5.99
N THR A 83 -9.26 6.97 5.44
CA THR A 83 -10.50 6.27 5.07
C THR A 83 -10.24 5.25 3.95
N GLY A 84 -9.60 5.66 2.87
CA GLY A 84 -9.29 4.77 1.75
C GLY A 84 -8.34 3.63 2.11
N SER A 85 -7.40 3.85 3.04
CA SER A 85 -6.50 2.78 3.50
C SER A 85 -7.24 1.71 4.30
N LYS A 86 -8.24 2.08 5.10
CA LYS A 86 -9.08 1.11 5.83
C LYS A 86 -9.85 0.22 4.86
N GLU A 87 -10.45 0.82 3.84
CA GLU A 87 -11.17 0.09 2.79
C GLU A 87 -10.22 -0.82 2.00
N PHE A 88 -9.05 -0.31 1.61
CA PHE A 88 -8.03 -1.09 0.92
C PHE A 88 -7.59 -2.33 1.72
N ILE A 89 -7.27 -2.16 3.01
CA ILE A 89 -6.85 -3.28 3.86
C ILE A 89 -7.99 -4.30 4.04
N SER A 90 -9.24 -3.83 4.18
CA SER A 90 -10.40 -4.72 4.25
C SER A 90 -10.55 -5.56 2.99
N LEU A 91 -10.48 -4.94 1.80
CA LEU A 91 -10.58 -5.65 0.52
C LEU A 91 -9.41 -6.61 0.30
N LEU A 92 -8.20 -6.22 0.72
CA LEU A 92 -7.03 -7.08 0.66
C LEU A 92 -7.21 -8.31 1.55
N TRP A 93 -7.72 -8.12 2.76
CA TRP A 93 -8.01 -9.22 3.68
C TRP A 93 -9.04 -10.20 3.09
N ASP A 94 -10.13 -9.70 2.52
CA ASP A 94 -11.15 -10.53 1.87
C ASP A 94 -10.58 -11.29 0.66
N ALA A 95 -9.74 -10.63 -0.15
CA ALA A 95 -9.06 -11.24 -1.29
C ALA A 95 -8.10 -12.36 -0.88
N LEU A 96 -7.45 -12.25 0.28
CA LEU A 96 -6.54 -13.28 0.80
C LEU A 96 -7.29 -14.49 1.38
N GLN A 97 -8.52 -14.30 1.87
CA GLN A 97 -9.34 -15.40 2.36
C GLN A 97 -10.04 -16.18 1.25
N THR A 98 -10.23 -15.57 0.08
CA THR A 98 -10.89 -16.23 -1.05
C THR A 98 -9.87 -17.08 -1.84
N PRO A 99 -10.14 -18.37 -2.09
CA PRO A 99 -9.28 -19.17 -2.95
C PRO A 99 -9.26 -18.56 -4.36
N PRO A 100 -8.10 -18.48 -5.04
CA PRO A 100 -8.03 -17.89 -6.36
C PRO A 100 -8.97 -18.64 -7.32
N PRO A 101 -9.74 -17.93 -8.16
CA PRO A 101 -10.58 -18.59 -9.15
C PRO A 101 -9.71 -19.44 -10.08
N ALA A 102 -10.16 -20.66 -10.36
CA ALA A 102 -9.44 -21.67 -11.15
C ALA A 102 -9.01 -21.22 -12.56
N SER A 103 -9.48 -20.06 -13.04
CA SER A 103 -9.16 -19.49 -14.33
C SER A 103 -7.81 -18.78 -14.43
N VAL A 104 -7.09 -18.53 -13.33
CA VAL A 104 -5.80 -17.78 -13.35
C VAL A 104 -4.57 -18.67 -13.55
N ILE A 105 -4.71 -20.00 -13.63
CA ILE A 105 -3.55 -20.92 -13.81
C ILE A 105 -3.15 -21.10 -15.30
N SER A 106 -3.95 -20.63 -16.26
CA SER A 106 -3.65 -20.83 -17.69
C SER A 106 -3.22 -19.54 -18.39
N SER A 107 -1.97 -19.09 -18.19
CA SER A 107 -1.19 -18.31 -19.18
C SER A 107 0.14 -17.78 -18.65
N THR A 108 1.05 -18.62 -18.11
CA THR A 108 2.49 -18.25 -18.08
C THR A 108 3.45 -19.44 -17.99
N ILE A 109 3.34 -20.42 -18.90
CA ILE A 109 4.51 -21.22 -19.29
C ILE A 109 4.52 -21.32 -20.82
N ALA A 110 5.24 -20.41 -21.45
CA ALA A 110 5.80 -20.59 -22.78
C ALA A 110 7.10 -19.76 -22.86
N ALA A 111 8.24 -20.41 -22.61
CA ALA A 111 9.56 -20.06 -23.17
C ALA A 111 10.62 -21.08 -22.73
N ALA A 112 10.82 -22.11 -23.54
CA ALA A 112 12.12 -22.58 -24.05
C ALA A 112 11.86 -23.63 -25.13
#